data_AF-A0A7U9R277-F1
#
_entry.id   AF-A0A7U9R277-F1
#
_cell.length_a   1.000
_cell.length_b   1.000
_cell.length_c   1.000
_cell.angle_alpha   90.00
_cell.angle_beta   90.00
_cell.angle_gamma   90.00
#
_symmetry.space_group_name_H-M   'P 1'
#
loop_
_entity.id
_entity.type
_entity.pdbx_description
1 polymer ?
#
loop_
_entity_poly.entity_id
_entity_poly.type
_entity_poly.pdbx_seq_one_letter_code
_entity_poly.pdbx_strand_id
1 'polypeptide(L)'
;MRFKHTEQTAKVYNSMIKEYREISCDSDLERVGLSYDDYHSSDFGLFLDMLRYDGIGHTSSNDVAEWAKRHGCFVTEEENNWTVRLQEAEDETGN
;
A
#
# COMPACT_ATOMS: atom_id res chain seq x y z
N MET A 1 -12.79 -7.30 12.13
CA MET A 1 -12.67 -8.67 11.56
C MET A 1 -11.34 -8.71 10.83
N ARG A 2 -10.51 -9.76 10.97
CA ARG A 2 -9.25 -9.83 10.20
C ARG A 2 -9.58 -9.99 8.71
N PHE A 3 -8.98 -9.17 7.86
CA PHE A 3 -9.02 -9.34 6.41
C PHE A 3 -8.50 -10.73 6.06
N LYS A 4 -9.35 -11.54 5.40
CA LYS A 4 -8.92 -12.83 4.88
C LYS A 4 -8.22 -12.59 3.57
N HIS A 5 -6.89 -12.58 3.61
CA HIS A 5 -6.09 -12.57 2.40
C HIS A 5 -6.45 -13.78 1.53
N THR A 6 -6.93 -13.50 0.33
CA THR A 6 -6.96 -14.44 -0.79
C THR A 6 -5.53 -14.68 -1.29
N GLU A 7 -5.31 -15.74 -2.08
CA GLU A 7 -3.99 -15.99 -2.68
C GLU A 7 -3.48 -14.80 -3.50
N GLN A 8 -4.39 -14.05 -4.14
CA GLN A 8 -4.07 -12.87 -4.94
C GLN A 8 -3.63 -11.68 -4.07
N THR A 9 -4.41 -11.34 -3.04
CA THR A 9 -4.11 -10.22 -2.13
C THR A 9 -2.86 -10.48 -1.30
N ALA A 10 -2.65 -11.73 -0.87
CA ALA A 10 -1.42 -12.16 -0.23
C ALA A 10 -0.20 -12.01 -1.16
N LYS A 11 -0.35 -12.31 -2.46
CA LYS A 11 0.74 -12.18 -3.43
C LYS A 11 1.13 -10.71 -3.65
N VAL A 12 0.14 -9.82 -3.76
CA VAL A 12 0.36 -8.36 -3.87
C VAL A 12 1.08 -7.86 -2.61
N TYR A 13 0.55 -8.16 -1.42
CA TYR A 13 1.14 -7.72 -0.16
C TYR A 13 2.56 -8.26 0.05
N ASN A 14 2.81 -9.54 -0.25
CA ASN A 14 4.15 -10.12 -0.13
C ASN A 14 5.14 -9.49 -1.12
N SER A 15 4.70 -9.11 -2.33
CA SER A 15 5.53 -8.37 -3.29
C SER A 15 5.95 -7.02 -2.72
N MET A 16 4.99 -6.26 -2.18
CA MET A 16 5.23 -4.96 -1.55
C MET A 16 6.19 -5.06 -0.36
N ILE A 17 5.96 -6.00 0.56
CA ILE A 17 6.82 -6.19 1.73
C ILE A 17 8.22 -6.64 1.34
N LYS A 18 8.34 -7.49 0.32
CA LYS A 18 9.65 -7.93 -0.16
C LYS A 18 10.44 -6.74 -0.69
N GLU A 19 9.84 -5.95 -1.58
CA GLU A 19 10.50 -4.77 -2.15
C GLU A 19 10.86 -3.76 -1.07
N TYR A 20 9.94 -3.48 -0.13
CA TYR A 20 10.20 -2.60 1.02
C TYR A 20 11.42 -3.04 1.86
N ARG A 21 11.61 -4.34 2.06
CA ARG A 21 12.75 -4.90 2.80
C ARG A 21 14.05 -4.94 2.00
N GLU A 22 13.97 -4.89 0.67
CA GLU A 22 15.13 -4.82 -0.22
C GLU A 22 15.66 -3.39 -0.39
N ILE A 23 14.86 -2.37 -0.03
CA ILE A 23 15.32 -0.98 0.03
C ILE A 23 16.40 -0.85 1.10
N SER A 24 17.63 -0.56 0.66
CA SER A 24 18.80 -0.43 1.55
C SER A 24 19.58 0.87 1.37
N CYS A 25 19.35 1.58 0.27
CA CYS A 25 20.07 2.79 -0.11
C CYS A 25 19.11 3.79 -0.79
N ASP A 26 19.50 5.07 -0.84
CA ASP A 26 18.74 6.13 -1.52
C ASP A 26 18.47 5.83 -3.00
N SER A 27 19.41 5.15 -3.68
CA SER A 27 19.20 4.74 -5.08
C SER A 27 18.08 3.72 -5.26
N ASP A 28 17.80 2.89 -4.25
CA ASP A 28 16.65 1.98 -4.30
C ASP A 28 15.34 2.74 -4.10
N LEU A 29 15.33 3.75 -3.22
CA LEU A 29 14.19 4.64 -3.01
C LEU A 29 13.80 5.37 -4.30
N GLU A 30 14.77 5.97 -4.99
CA GLU A 30 14.54 6.62 -6.29
C GLU A 30 14.01 5.64 -7.33
N ARG A 31 14.50 4.39 -7.33
CA ARG A 31 14.07 3.35 -8.26
C ARG A 31 12.62 2.93 -8.05
N VAL A 32 12.17 2.83 -6.80
CA VAL A 32 10.78 2.50 -6.49
C VAL A 32 9.85 3.72 -6.52
N GLY A 33 10.42 4.93 -6.57
CA GLY A 33 9.69 6.20 -6.58
C GLY A 33 9.16 6.60 -5.21
N LEU A 34 9.90 6.26 -4.14
CA LEU A 34 9.58 6.67 -2.77
C LEU A 34 10.58 7.72 -2.31
N SER A 35 10.11 8.68 -1.52
CA SER A 35 11.00 9.65 -0.86
C SER A 35 11.57 9.06 0.43
N TYR A 36 12.74 9.56 0.85
CA TYR A 36 13.35 9.17 2.13
C TYR A 36 12.42 9.46 3.32
N ASP A 37 11.72 10.60 3.27
CA ASP A 37 10.76 11.00 4.31
C ASP A 37 9.61 9.98 4.43
N ASP A 38 9.06 9.52 3.29
CA ASP A 38 8.03 8.49 3.26
C ASP A 38 8.52 7.16 3.83
N TYR A 39 9.69 6.70 3.41
CA TYR A 39 10.25 5.43 3.86
C TYR A 39 10.60 5.42 5.35
N HIS A 40 11.18 6.52 5.83
CA HIS A 40 11.57 6.70 7.22
C HIS A 40 10.39 7.08 8.13
N SER A 41 9.26 7.52 7.54
CA SER A 41 8.07 7.86 8.30
C SER A 41 7.46 6.64 8.98
N SER A 42 7.02 6.83 10.22
CA SER A 42 6.27 5.82 10.96
C SER A 42 4.93 5.49 10.30
N ASP A 43 4.40 6.42 9.49
CA ASP A 43 3.16 6.24 8.72
C ASP A 43 3.28 5.13 7.67
N PHE A 44 4.46 4.92 7.07
CA PHE A 44 4.63 3.85 6.07
C PHE A 44 4.57 2.46 6.69
N GLY A 45 5.17 2.30 7.88
CA GLY A 45 5.05 1.07 8.65
C GLY A 45 3.61 0.79 9.07
N LEU A 46 2.88 1.82 9.53
CA LEU A 46 1.47 1.70 9.88
C LEU A 46 0.60 1.37 8.66
N PHE A 47 0.87 2.00 7.52
CA PHE A 47 0.22 1.74 6.25
C PHE A 47 0.30 0.25 5.84
N LEU A 48 1.50 -0.33 5.92
CA LEU A 48 1.71 -1.74 5.62
C LEU A 48 1.01 -2.67 6.63
N ASP A 49 0.92 -2.27 7.89
CA ASP A 49 0.21 -3.04 8.91
C ASP A 49 -1.31 -3.00 8.67
N MET A 50 -1.87 -1.83 8.34
CA MET A 50 -3.28 -1.66 7.96
C MET A 50 -3.64 -2.51 6.74
N LEU A 51 -2.83 -2.49 5.68
CA LEU A 51 -3.03 -3.38 4.52
C LEU A 51 -3.00 -4.86 4.91
N ARG A 52 -2.16 -5.24 5.87
CA ARG A 52 -2.10 -6.62 6.36
C ARG A 52 -3.33 -7.03 7.16
N TYR A 53 -3.83 -6.15 8.02
CA TYR A 53 -4.91 -6.48 8.95
C TYR A 53 -6.30 -6.28 8.37
N ASP A 54 -6.50 -5.18 7.65
CA ASP A 54 -7.79 -4.73 7.12
C ASP A 54 -7.88 -4.82 5.60
N GLY A 55 -6.76 -5.08 4.90
CA GLY A 55 -6.72 -5.07 3.43
C GLY A 55 -6.84 -3.66 2.84
N ILE A 56 -6.89 -2.65 3.70
CA ILE A 56 -7.03 -1.23 3.38
C ILE A 56 -5.94 -0.48 4.16
N GLY A 57 -5.26 0.45 3.50
CA GLY A 57 -4.27 1.33 4.11
C GLY A 57 -4.49 2.77 3.67
N HIS A 58 -4.22 3.70 4.56
CA HIS A 58 -4.30 5.13 4.28
C HIS A 58 -2.89 5.73 4.25
N THR A 59 -2.64 6.61 3.31
CA THR A 59 -1.39 7.37 3.22
C THR A 59 -1.67 8.80 2.81
N SER A 60 -0.92 9.75 3.36
CA SER A 60 -0.94 11.16 2.96
C SER A 60 0.11 11.48 1.89
N SER A 61 0.76 10.45 1.34
CA SER A 61 1.86 10.60 0.40
C SER A 61 1.50 10.02 -0.96
N ASN A 62 1.55 10.87 -1.98
CA ASN A 62 1.29 10.49 -3.35
C ASN A 62 2.28 9.40 -3.83
N ASP A 63 3.55 9.49 -3.44
CA ASP A 63 4.59 8.53 -3.81
C ASP A 63 4.26 7.11 -3.30
N VAL A 64 3.81 6.99 -2.05
CA VAL A 64 3.38 5.73 -1.44
C VAL A 64 2.14 5.17 -2.16
N ALA A 65 1.21 6.04 -2.53
CA ALA A 65 0.00 5.68 -3.23
C ALA A 65 0.32 5.13 -4.64
N GLU A 66 1.14 5.86 -5.41
CA GLU A 66 1.61 5.45 -6.74
C GLU A 66 2.44 4.15 -6.66
N TRP A 67 3.29 4.00 -5.64
CA TRP A 67 4.03 2.78 -5.39
C TRP A 67 3.09 1.58 -5.17
N ALA A 68 2.08 1.72 -4.31
CA ALA A 68 1.11 0.66 -4.06
C ALA A 68 0.30 0.29 -5.30
N LYS A 69 -0.07 1.29 -6.12
CA LYS A 69 -0.77 1.10 -7.39
C LYS A 69 0.05 0.27 -8.38
N ARG A 70 1.37 0.47 -8.45
CA ARG A 70 2.29 -0.33 -9.30
C ARG A 70 2.33 -1.81 -8.91
N HIS A 71 2.17 -2.11 -7.62
CA HIS A 71 2.08 -3.49 -7.12
C HIS A 71 0.73 -4.15 -7.39
N GLY A 72 -0.25 -3.41 -7.92
CA GLY A 72 -1.59 -3.90 -8.23
C GLY A 72 -2.62 -3.63 -7.14
N CYS A 73 -2.34 -2.70 -6.22
CA CYS A 73 -3.36 -2.23 -5.28
C CYS A 73 -4.32 -1.24 -5.97
N PHE A 74 -5.54 -1.18 -5.45
CA PHE A 74 -6.54 -0.20 -5.84
C PHE A 74 -6.36 1.06 -5.02
N VAL A 75 -6.12 2.19 -5.67
CA VAL A 75 -5.85 3.46 -4.99
C VAL A 75 -6.96 4.43 -5.33
N THR A 76 -7.54 5.04 -4.30
CA THR A 76 -8.55 6.07 -4.39
C THR A 76 -8.01 7.34 -3.76
N GLU A 77 -8.02 8.44 -4.51
CA GLU A 77 -7.68 9.76 -3.99
C GLU A 77 -8.88 10.35 -3.24
N GLU A 78 -8.63 10.85 -2.04
CA GLU A 78 -9.57 11.61 -1.21
C GLU A 78 -8.99 13.01 -0.93
N GLU A 79 -9.79 13.93 -0.37
CA GLU A 79 -9.48 15.39 -0.33
C GLU A 79 -8.05 15.77 0.14
N ASN A 80 -7.42 14.97 1.00
CA ASN A 80 -6.03 15.20 1.45
C ASN A 80 -5.21 13.91 1.63
N ASN A 81 -5.77 12.74 1.30
CA ASN A 81 -5.16 11.45 1.57
C ASN A 81 -5.50 10.46 0.45
N TRP A 82 -4.73 9.39 0.36
CA TRP A 82 -4.96 8.26 -0.52
C TRP A 82 -5.35 7.04 0.28
N THR A 83 -6.44 6.40 -0.16
CA THR A 83 -6.92 5.13 0.38
C THR A 83 -6.53 4.02 -0.59
N VAL A 84 -5.70 3.09 -0.11
CA VAL A 84 -5.18 1.94 -0.85
C VAL A 84 -5.89 0.68 -0.39
N ARG A 85 -6.32 -0.17 -1.31
CA ARG A 85 -6.99 -1.45 -1.04
C ARG A 85 -6.31 -2.59 -1.80
N LEU A 86 -6.16 -3.75 -1.17
CA LEU A 86 -5.59 -4.94 -1.81
C LEU A 86 -6.56 -5.61 -2.80
N GLN A 87 -7.87 -5.39 -2.62
CA GLN A 87 -8.92 -5.88 -3.49
C GLN A 87 -9.81 -4.72 -3.92
N GLU A 88 -10.51 -4.89 -5.04
CA GLU A 88 -11.54 -3.95 -5.47
C GLU A 88 -12.56 -3.82 -4.34
N ALA A 89 -12.99 -2.59 -4.04
CA ALA A 89 -14.12 -2.42 -3.13
C ALA A 89 -15.29 -3.14 -3.80
N GLU A 90 -15.80 -4.21 -3.18
CA GLU A 90 -17.08 -4.78 -3.61
C GLU A 90 -18.06 -3.61 -3.56
N ASP A 91 -18.45 -3.15 -4.75
CA ASP A 91 -19.52 -2.18 -4.89
C ASP A 91 -20.70 -2.82 -4.17
N GLU A 92 -21.10 -2.26 -3.02
CA GLU A 92 -22.34 -2.62 -2.36
C GLU A 92 -23.52 -2.13 -3.22
N THR A 93 -23.57 -2.54 -4.50
CA THR A 93 -24.78 -2.59 -5.28
C THR A 93 -25.64 -3.69 -4.67
N GLY A 94 -26.27 -3.29 -3.55
CA GLY A 94 -27.34 -3.98 -2.89
C GLY A 94 -28.37 -4.43 -3.91
N ASN A 95 -28.69 -5.70 -3.75
CA ASN A 95 -29.74 -6.48 -4.38
C ASN A 95 -31.13 -5.82 -4.30
#